data_AF-A0A1V5DBW1-F1
#
_entry.id   AF-A0A1V5DBW1-F1
#
_cell.length_a   1.000
_cell.length_b   1.000
_cell.length_c   1.000
_cell.angle_alpha   90.00
_cell.angle_beta   90.00
_cell.angle_gamma   90.00
#
_symmetry.space_group_name_H-M   'P 1'
#
loop_
_entity.id
_entity.type
_entity.pdbx_description
1 polymer ?
#
loop_
_entity_poly.entity_id
_entity_poly.type
_entity_poly.pdbx_seq_one_letter_code
_entity_poly.pdbx_strand_id
1 'polypeptide(L)'
;MITAVISVLSTLAGALIGFWGTMKTSRSHLFYASASNLKHSFLEVLVLLRQPKETFIDLYVIEIMEKSFYKHELAVVEFRYSLPASNRESFDAAWRNYYESDRAGEDKLTKKYFGRPNWQHEALANIEAILKFTERDPFWLWGKNLLGKDS
;
A
#
# COMPACT_ATOMS: atom_id res chain seq x y z
N MET A 1 50.75 14.87 -15.69
CA MET A 1 50.32 13.98 -14.58
C MET A 1 49.15 14.52 -13.74
N ILE A 2 48.76 15.80 -13.83
CA ILE A 2 47.67 16.38 -13.01
C ILE A 2 46.25 16.06 -13.56
N THR A 3 46.12 15.79 -14.86
CA THR A 3 44.83 15.50 -15.52
C THR A 3 44.27 14.10 -15.24
N ALA A 4 45.10 13.13 -14.87
CA ALA A 4 44.67 11.75 -14.62
C ALA A 4 43.99 11.56 -13.25
N VAL A 5 44.24 12.47 -12.29
CA VAL A 5 43.66 12.39 -10.94
C VAL A 5 42.25 12.98 -10.90
N ILE A 6 41.97 14.00 -11.72
CA ILE A 6 40.65 14.65 -11.80
C ILE A 6 39.63 13.76 -12.52
N SER A 7 40.05 13.00 -13.53
CA SER A 7 39.17 12.07 -14.25
C SER A 7 38.71 10.91 -13.36
N VAL A 8 39.61 10.32 -12.56
CA VAL A 8 39.26 9.21 -11.65
C VAL A 8 38.27 9.64 -10.56
N LEU A 9 38.44 10.85 -9.99
CA LEU A 9 37.50 11.40 -9.00
C LEU A 9 36.11 11.70 -9.59
N SER A 10 36.07 12.21 -10.83
CA SER A 10 34.81 12.51 -11.53
C SER A 10 34.04 11.23 -11.92
N THR A 11 34.76 10.17 -12.34
CA THR A 11 34.14 8.89 -12.69
C THR A 11 33.57 8.17 -11.47
N LEU A 12 34.23 8.27 -10.31
CA LEU A 12 33.73 7.70 -9.06
C LEU A 12 32.47 8.43 -8.55
N ALA A 13 32.43 9.76 -8.66
CA ALA A 13 31.24 10.54 -8.31
C ALA A 13 30.05 10.27 -9.24
N GLY A 14 30.28 10.18 -10.56
CA GLY A 14 29.25 9.84 -11.53
C GLY A 14 28.72 8.41 -11.38
N ALA A 15 29.60 7.44 -11.07
CA ALA A 15 29.21 6.05 -10.82
C ALA A 15 28.40 5.89 -9.53
N LEU A 16 28.73 6.63 -8.46
CA LEU A 16 27.95 6.66 -7.22
C LEU A 16 26.57 7.27 -7.43
N ILE A 17 26.47 8.40 -8.14
CA ILE A 17 25.18 9.03 -8.46
C ILE A 17 24.34 8.12 -9.37
N GLY A 18 24.97 7.46 -10.36
CA GLY A 18 24.31 6.50 -11.26
C GLY A 18 23.82 5.23 -10.54
N PHE A 19 24.63 4.67 -9.63
CA PHE A 19 24.28 3.51 -8.80
C PHE A 19 23.17 3.83 -7.80
N TRP A 20 23.20 5.03 -7.20
CA TRP A 20 22.13 5.50 -6.33
C TRP A 20 20.85 5.79 -7.12
N GLY A 21 20.98 6.36 -8.32
CA GLY A 21 19.89 6.59 -9.25
C GLY A 21 19.19 5.29 -9.65
N THR A 22 19.92 4.25 -10.04
CA THR A 22 19.37 2.96 -10.49
C THR A 22 18.78 2.12 -9.36
N MET A 23 19.40 2.08 -8.19
CA MET A 23 18.78 1.46 -6.99
C MET A 23 17.48 2.17 -6.59
N LYS A 24 17.46 3.50 -6.69
CA LYS A 24 16.27 4.32 -6.44
C LYS A 24 15.18 4.06 -7.47
N THR A 25 15.53 3.94 -8.76
CA THR A 25 14.54 3.69 -9.82
C THR A 25 13.91 2.30 -9.70
N SER A 26 14.71 1.27 -9.36
CA SER A 26 14.21 -0.10 -9.19
C SER A 26 13.22 -0.22 -8.03
N ARG A 27 13.51 0.40 -6.88
CA ARG A 27 12.60 0.40 -5.72
C ARG A 27 11.37 1.24 -5.93
N SER A 28 11.48 2.41 -6.57
CA SER A 28 10.32 3.22 -6.93
C SER A 28 9.42 2.48 -7.91
N HIS A 29 9.99 1.78 -8.90
CA HIS A 29 9.22 0.96 -9.84
C HIS A 29 8.47 -0.17 -9.12
N LEU A 30 9.12 -0.88 -8.19
CA LEU A 30 8.48 -1.91 -7.37
C LEU A 30 7.36 -1.34 -6.49
N PHE A 31 7.58 -0.15 -5.91
CA PHE A 31 6.55 0.55 -5.13
C PHE A 31 5.34 0.90 -6.00
N TYR A 32 5.53 1.54 -7.15
CA TYR A 32 4.41 1.92 -8.02
C TYR A 32 3.69 0.71 -8.61
N ALA A 33 4.42 -0.35 -8.98
CA ALA A 33 3.82 -1.59 -9.47
C ALA A 33 2.95 -2.26 -8.40
N SER A 34 3.49 -2.47 -7.19
CA SER A 34 2.73 -3.04 -6.07
C SER A 34 1.59 -2.15 -5.59
N ALA A 35 1.76 -0.83 -5.62
CA ALA A 35 0.70 0.15 -5.34
C ALA A 35 -0.45 0.05 -6.36
N SER A 36 -0.10 -0.08 -7.65
CA SER A 36 -1.08 -0.26 -8.72
C SER A 36 -1.85 -1.58 -8.56
N ASN A 37 -1.14 -2.68 -8.28
CA ASN A 37 -1.74 -3.98 -7.99
C ASN A 37 -2.70 -3.91 -6.79
N LEU A 38 -2.27 -3.23 -5.71
CA LEU A 38 -3.11 -3.02 -4.53
C LEU A 38 -4.40 -2.27 -4.88
N LYS A 39 -4.30 -1.14 -5.58
CA LYS A 39 -5.50 -0.39 -6.03
C LYS A 39 -6.41 -1.24 -6.90
N HIS A 40 -5.83 -1.97 -7.86
CA HIS A 40 -6.58 -2.80 -8.79
C HIS A 40 -7.31 -3.95 -8.06
N SER A 41 -6.69 -4.53 -7.03
CA SER A 41 -7.32 -5.60 -6.24
C SER A 41 -8.63 -5.13 -5.59
N PHE A 42 -8.70 -3.90 -5.09
CA PHE A 42 -9.89 -3.34 -4.44
C PHE A 42 -10.92 -2.74 -5.41
N LEU A 43 -10.62 -2.62 -6.71
CA LEU A 43 -11.43 -1.83 -7.65
C LEU A 43 -12.88 -2.32 -7.74
N GLU A 44 -13.08 -3.62 -7.84
CA GLU A 44 -14.42 -4.24 -7.90
C GLU A 44 -15.25 -3.92 -6.65
N VAL A 45 -14.66 -4.09 -5.47
CA VAL A 45 -15.32 -3.79 -4.19
C VAL A 45 -15.60 -2.29 -4.05
N LEU A 46 -14.66 -1.43 -4.45
CA LEU A 46 -14.86 0.02 -4.41
C LEU A 46 -15.99 0.48 -5.33
N VAL A 47 -16.10 -0.12 -6.52
CA VAL A 47 -17.21 0.16 -7.43
C VAL A 47 -18.53 -0.21 -6.77
N LEU A 48 -18.63 -1.39 -6.14
CA LEU A 48 -19.86 -1.82 -5.47
C LEU A 48 -20.20 -0.95 -4.24
N LEU A 49 -19.22 -0.61 -3.40
CA LEU A 49 -19.43 0.19 -2.19
C LEU A 49 -19.83 1.64 -2.46
N ARG A 50 -19.50 2.19 -3.63
CA ARG A 50 -19.85 3.57 -4.02
C ARG A 50 -21.22 3.69 -4.67
N GLN A 51 -21.88 2.58 -4.94
CA GLN A 51 -23.21 2.58 -5.57
C GLN A 51 -24.28 2.91 -4.54
N PRO A 52 -25.40 3.54 -4.94
CA PRO A 52 -26.53 3.76 -4.06
C PRO A 52 -27.04 2.44 -3.47
N LYS A 53 -27.49 2.46 -2.21
CA LYS A 53 -28.05 1.28 -1.53
C LYS A 53 -29.21 0.62 -2.28
N GLU A 54 -29.92 1.39 -3.09
CA GLU A 54 -31.05 0.89 -3.89
C GLU A 54 -30.61 -0.04 -5.03
N THR A 55 -29.32 -0.06 -5.38
CA THR A 55 -28.80 -0.76 -6.57
C THR A 55 -28.38 -2.22 -6.28
N PHE A 56 -28.07 -2.59 -5.03
CA PHE A 56 -27.58 -3.93 -4.69
C PHE A 56 -28.15 -4.47 -3.38
N ILE A 57 -28.23 -5.80 -3.30
CA ILE A 57 -28.53 -6.51 -2.05
C ILE A 57 -27.27 -6.46 -1.18
N ASP A 58 -27.35 -5.94 0.05
CA ASP A 58 -26.21 -5.81 0.97
C ASP A 58 -25.40 -7.10 1.11
N LEU A 59 -26.08 -8.26 1.15
CA LEU A 59 -25.45 -9.58 1.20
C LEU A 59 -24.58 -9.87 -0.03
N TYR A 60 -25.01 -9.45 -1.22
CA TYR A 60 -24.24 -9.65 -2.45
C TYR A 60 -22.92 -8.87 -2.43
N VAL A 61 -22.95 -7.61 -1.98
CA VAL A 61 -21.73 -6.79 -1.88
C VAL A 61 -20.75 -7.41 -0.89
N ILE A 62 -21.23 -7.86 0.27
CA ILE A 62 -20.41 -8.53 1.27
C ILE A 62 -19.84 -9.85 0.74
N GLU A 63 -20.63 -10.64 0.02
CA GLU A 63 -20.17 -11.88 -0.61
C GLU A 63 -19.03 -11.62 -1.61
N ILE A 64 -19.13 -10.56 -2.42
CA ILE A 64 -18.04 -10.16 -3.33
C ILE A 64 -16.80 -9.72 -2.55
N MET A 65 -16.97 -9.00 -1.44
CA MET A 65 -15.84 -8.63 -0.59
C MET A 65 -15.14 -9.86 0.00
N GLU A 66 -15.89 -10.85 0.45
CA GLU A 66 -15.34 -12.11 0.99
C GLU A 66 -14.64 -12.93 -0.10
N LYS A 67 -15.26 -13.08 -1.28
CA LYS A 67 -14.65 -13.74 -2.44
C LYS A 67 -13.36 -13.05 -2.91
N SER A 68 -13.28 -11.74 -2.73
CA SER A 68 -12.09 -10.95 -3.09
C SER A 68 -10.99 -10.98 -2.04
N PHE A 69 -11.21 -11.59 -0.87
CA PHE A 69 -10.26 -11.55 0.25
C PHE A 69 -8.86 -12.01 -0.14
N TYR A 70 -8.72 -13.20 -0.73
CA TYR A 70 -7.41 -13.75 -1.09
C TYR A 70 -6.64 -12.84 -2.07
N LYS A 71 -7.36 -12.22 -3.01
CA LYS A 71 -6.82 -11.24 -3.95
C LYS A 71 -6.32 -9.99 -3.22
N HIS A 72 -7.07 -9.49 -2.24
CA HIS A 72 -6.67 -8.35 -1.40
C HIS A 72 -5.47 -8.69 -0.52
N GLU A 73 -5.49 -9.84 0.15
CA GLU A 73 -4.43 -10.30 1.05
C GLU A 73 -3.10 -10.42 0.32
N LEU A 74 -3.09 -11.06 -0.85
CA LEU A 74 -1.88 -11.17 -1.67
C LEU A 74 -1.32 -9.79 -2.04
N ALA A 75 -2.17 -8.87 -2.50
CA ALA A 75 -1.76 -7.52 -2.87
C ALA A 75 -1.26 -6.69 -1.67
N VAL A 76 -1.86 -6.89 -0.49
CA VAL A 76 -1.44 -6.27 0.77
C VAL A 76 -0.05 -6.77 1.16
N VAL A 77 0.19 -8.09 1.10
CA VAL A 77 1.50 -8.70 1.39
C VAL A 77 2.56 -8.17 0.43
N GLU A 78 2.28 -8.14 -0.88
CA GLU A 78 3.19 -7.62 -1.90
C GLU A 78 3.56 -6.14 -1.64
N PHE A 79 2.55 -5.29 -1.39
CA PHE A 79 2.77 -3.87 -1.14
C PHE A 79 3.48 -3.61 0.19
N ARG A 80 3.25 -4.43 1.21
CA ARG A 80 3.96 -4.34 2.50
C ARG A 80 5.48 -4.43 2.34
N TYR A 81 5.96 -5.26 1.41
CA TYR A 81 7.40 -5.40 1.15
C TYR A 81 8.00 -4.16 0.48
N SER A 82 7.22 -3.44 -0.32
CA SER A 82 7.66 -2.19 -0.96
C SER A 82 7.58 -0.97 -0.02
N LEU A 83 6.83 -1.08 1.08
CA LEU A 83 6.74 -0.03 2.11
C LEU A 83 8.00 0.08 2.99
N PRO A 84 8.41 1.31 3.34
CA PRO A 84 9.42 1.55 4.37
C PRO A 84 9.00 0.95 5.72
N ALA A 85 9.97 0.43 6.47
CA ALA A 85 9.73 -0.27 7.74
C ALA A 85 8.89 0.56 8.72
N SER A 86 9.11 1.87 8.78
CA SER A 86 8.37 2.81 9.65
C SER A 86 6.87 2.93 9.34
N ASN A 87 6.41 2.52 8.16
CA ASN A 87 5.00 2.57 7.79
C ASN A 87 4.31 1.20 7.88
N ARG A 88 5.05 0.11 8.03
CA ARG A 88 4.49 -1.26 7.96
C ARG A 88 3.51 -1.52 9.09
N GLU A 89 3.80 -1.07 10.30
CA GLU A 89 2.90 -1.28 11.45
C GLU A 89 1.55 -0.57 11.25
N SER A 90 1.57 0.70 10.85
CA SER A 90 0.35 1.47 10.56
C SER A 90 -0.42 0.91 9.36
N PHE A 91 0.28 0.34 8.38
CA PHE A 91 -0.33 -0.35 7.24
C PHE A 91 -0.99 -1.67 7.68
N ASP A 92 -0.30 -2.48 8.47
CA ASP A 92 -0.82 -3.74 9.02
C ASP A 92 -2.04 -3.47 9.93
N ALA A 93 -2.04 -2.36 10.68
CA ALA A 93 -3.19 -1.91 11.45
C ALA A 93 -4.38 -1.52 10.57
N ALA A 94 -4.16 -0.79 9.48
CA ALA A 94 -5.21 -0.45 8.52
C ALA A 94 -5.81 -1.71 7.86
N TRP A 95 -4.97 -2.70 7.53
CA TRP A 95 -5.41 -4.00 7.02
C TRP A 95 -6.29 -4.75 8.03
N ARG A 96 -5.85 -4.86 9.29
CA ARG A 96 -6.66 -5.47 10.36
C ARG A 96 -7.98 -4.73 10.62
N ASN A 97 -7.98 -3.41 10.49
CA ASN A 97 -9.18 -2.60 10.63
C ASN A 97 -10.17 -2.83 9.48
N TYR A 98 -9.71 -3.20 8.29
CA TYR A 98 -10.60 -3.63 7.22
C TYR A 98 -11.06 -5.07 7.43
N TYR A 99 -10.12 -5.98 7.70
CA TYR A 99 -10.33 -7.41 7.84
C TYR A 99 -9.97 -7.87 9.26
N GLU A 100 -10.99 -8.07 10.10
CA GLU A 100 -10.78 -8.56 11.46
C GLU A 100 -10.61 -10.08 11.41
N SER A 101 -9.36 -10.55 11.41
CA SER A 101 -9.05 -11.97 11.58
C SER A 101 -9.07 -12.28 13.07
N ASP A 102 -10.11 -12.97 13.53
CA ASP A 102 -10.05 -13.62 14.83
C ASP A 102 -9.16 -14.86 14.73
N ARG A 103 -8.48 -15.22 15.81
CA ARG A 103 -7.46 -16.30 15.87
C ARG A 103 -7.97 -17.69 15.45
N ALA A 104 -9.27 -17.83 15.22
CA ALA A 104 -9.94 -19.06 14.83
C ALA A 104 -10.14 -19.25 13.31
N GLY A 105 -9.72 -18.29 12.46
CA GLY A 105 -9.84 -18.43 11.00
C GLY A 105 -11.28 -18.40 10.47
N GLU A 106 -12.25 -17.97 11.29
CA GLU A 106 -13.61 -17.68 10.83
C GLU A 106 -13.70 -16.25 10.32
N ASP A 107 -13.27 -16.11 9.09
CA ASP A 107 -13.37 -14.94 8.24
C ASP A 107 -14.82 -14.58 7.96
N LYS A 108 -15.33 -13.48 8.54
CA LYS A 108 -16.63 -12.95 8.13
C LYS A 108 -16.61 -11.42 8.13
N LEU A 109 -16.28 -10.84 6.97
CA LEU A 109 -16.69 -9.49 6.64
C LEU A 109 -18.20 -9.32 6.85
N THR A 110 -18.97 -10.39 6.67
CA THR A 110 -20.36 -10.51 7.11
C THR A 110 -20.55 -10.19 8.60
N LYS A 111 -19.79 -10.80 9.54
CA LYS A 111 -19.93 -10.50 10.98
C LYS A 111 -19.58 -9.04 11.30
N LYS A 112 -18.62 -8.47 10.57
CA LYS A 112 -18.14 -7.10 10.78
C LYS A 112 -19.09 -6.04 10.26
N TYR A 113 -19.60 -6.21 9.05
CA TYR A 113 -20.33 -5.17 8.33
C TYR A 113 -21.84 -5.45 8.21
N PHE A 114 -22.26 -6.71 8.06
CA PHE A 114 -23.68 -7.02 7.84
C PHE A 114 -24.55 -6.61 9.03
N GLY A 115 -25.69 -5.98 8.75
CA GLY A 115 -26.65 -5.55 9.77
C GLY A 115 -26.25 -4.30 10.57
N ARG A 116 -25.06 -3.73 10.35
CA ARG A 116 -24.68 -2.47 10.99
C ARG A 116 -25.20 -1.25 10.23
N PRO A 117 -25.68 -0.21 10.92
CA PRO A 117 -25.97 1.07 10.26
C PRO A 117 -24.68 1.62 9.64
N ASN A 118 -24.77 2.16 8.43
CA ASN A 118 -23.66 2.79 7.70
C ASN A 118 -22.44 1.89 7.39
N TRP A 119 -22.60 0.56 7.42
CA TRP A 119 -21.51 -0.39 7.17
C TRP A 119 -20.74 -0.15 5.86
N GLN A 120 -21.43 0.28 4.80
CA GLN A 120 -20.81 0.60 3.50
C GLN A 120 -19.80 1.74 3.62
N HIS A 121 -20.15 2.80 4.36
CA HIS A 121 -19.27 3.94 4.58
C HIS A 121 -18.06 3.53 5.43
N GLU A 122 -18.27 2.68 6.43
CA GLU A 122 -17.19 2.13 7.27
C GLU A 122 -16.23 1.26 6.44
N ALA A 123 -16.77 0.34 5.63
CA ALA A 123 -15.98 -0.50 4.74
C ALA A 123 -15.17 0.33 3.73
N LEU A 124 -15.79 1.33 3.12
CA LEU A 124 -15.13 2.26 2.20
C LEU A 124 -14.00 3.02 2.90
N ALA A 125 -14.25 3.60 4.07
CA ALA A 125 -13.25 4.32 4.84
C ALA A 125 -12.06 3.44 5.23
N ASN A 126 -12.32 2.17 5.58
CA ASN A 126 -11.25 1.21 5.89
C ASN A 126 -10.40 0.85 4.67
N ILE A 127 -11.02 0.68 3.49
CA ILE A 127 -10.27 0.47 2.23
C ILE A 127 -9.45 1.72 1.90
N GLU A 128 -10.02 2.91 2.00
CA GLU A 128 -9.31 4.17 1.75
C GLU A 128 -8.13 4.37 2.72
N ALA A 129 -8.28 3.94 3.97
CA ALA A 129 -7.21 3.94 4.95
C ALA A 129 -6.03 3.03 4.58
N ILE A 130 -6.26 1.95 3.83
CA ILE A 130 -5.21 1.10 3.25
C ILE A 130 -4.61 1.78 2.02
N LEU A 131 -5.45 2.29 1.12
CA LEU A 131 -5.01 2.86 -0.14
C LEU A 131 -4.23 4.17 0.00
N LYS A 132 -4.43 4.95 1.07
CA LYS A 132 -3.65 6.18 1.33
C LYS A 132 -2.13 5.95 1.37
N PHE A 133 -1.69 4.73 1.68
CA PHE A 133 -0.26 4.39 1.69
C PHE A 133 0.35 4.36 0.28
N THR A 134 -0.47 4.20 -0.76
CA THR A 134 -0.05 4.20 -2.17
C THR A 134 0.18 5.61 -2.72
N GLU A 135 -0.33 6.64 -2.04
CA GLU A 135 -0.24 8.05 -2.47
C GLU A 135 1.01 8.74 -1.92
N ARG A 136 1.72 8.09 -0.99
CA ARG A 136 2.95 8.63 -0.42
C ARG A 136 4.07 8.54 -1.44
N ASP A 137 4.66 9.68 -1.76
CA ASP A 137 5.88 9.75 -2.54
C ASP A 137 6.99 8.94 -1.83
N PRO A 138 7.53 7.86 -2.44
CA PRO A 138 8.61 7.09 -1.83
C PRO A 138 9.87 7.93 -1.58
N PHE A 139 10.02 9.08 -2.23
CA PHE A 139 11.20 9.95 -2.11
C PHE A 139 11.23 10.76 -0.81
N TRP A 140 10.08 11.10 -0.22
CA TRP A 140 10.00 11.95 0.98
C TRP A 140 10.43 11.24 2.28
N LEU A 141 10.35 9.91 2.30
CA LEU A 141 10.61 9.10 3.50
C LEU A 141 12.09 8.81 3.75
N TRP A 142 12.95 8.97 2.72
CA TRP A 142 14.39 8.70 2.84
C TRP A 142 15.24 9.96 3.04
N GLY A 143 14.71 11.15 2.72
CA GLY A 143 15.39 12.42 3.00
C GLY A 143 15.57 12.69 4.51
N LYS A 144 14.67 12.18 5.35
CA LYS A 144 14.75 12.34 6.81
C LYS A 144 15.75 11.41 7.50
N ASN A 145 15.97 10.20 6.97
CA ASN A 145 16.92 9.25 7.56
C ASN A 145 18.38 9.47 7.11
N LEU A 146 18.62 10.27 6.07
CA LEU A 146 19.97 10.59 5.57
C LEU A 146 20.47 11.96 6.03
N LEU A 147 19.57 12.86 6.40
CA LEU A 147 19.90 14.17 6.94
C LEU A 147 19.60 14.20 8.44
N GLY A 148 20.32 13.38 9.22
CA GLY A 148 20.24 13.40 10.68
C GLY A 148 20.14 14.84 11.21
N LYS A 149 18.90 15.25 11.48
CA LYS A 149 18.51 16.52 12.07
C LYS A 149 17.43 16.17 13.08
N ASP A 150 17.88 15.39 14.07
CA ASP A 150 17.50 15.67 15.44
C ASP A 150 18.37 16.85 15.88
N SER A 151 17.82 18.06 15.73
CA SER A 151 18.18 19.27 16.45
C SER A 151 17.16 20.36 16.12
#